data_AF-Q9JMC3-F1
#
_entry.id   AF-Q9JMC3-F1
#
_cell.length_a   1.000
_cell.length_b   1.000
_cell.length_c   1.000
_cell.angle_alpha   90.00
_cell.angle_beta   90.00
_cell.angle_gamma   90.00
#
_symmetry.space_group_name_H-M   'P 1'
#
loop_
_entity.id
_entity.type
_entity.pdbx_description
1 polymer ?
#
loop_
_entity_poly.entity_id
_entity_poly.type
_entity_poly.pdbx_seq_one_letter_code
_entity_poly.pdbx_strand_id
1 'polypeptide(L)'
;MVKETQYYDILGVKPSASPEEIKKAYRKLALKYHPDKNPDEGEKFKLISQAYEVLSDPKKRDIYDQGGEQAIKEGGSGSPSFSSPMDIFDMFFGGGGRMTRERRGKNVVHQLSVTLEDLYNGITKKLALQKNVICEKCEGIGGKKGSVEKCPLCKGRGMQVHIQQIGPGMVQQIQTVCIECKGQGERINPKDRCENCSGAKVTREKKIIEVHVEKGMKDGQKILFHGEGDQEPELDPGDVIIVLDQKDHSVFQRRGQDLIMKMKIQLSEALCGFKKTIKTLDDRVLVISSKSGEVIKHGDLKCIRNEGMPIYKAPLEKGVMIIQFLVVFPEKQWLSQEKLPQLEALLPPRQKVRITDDMDQVELKEFNPNEQSWRQHREAYEEDDEEPRAGVQCQTA
;
A
#
# COMPACT_ATOMS: atom_id res chain seq x y z
N MET A 1 5.54 -36.21 -43.55
CA MET A 1 4.31 -35.39 -43.48
C MET A 1 3.95 -35.26 -42.01
N VAL A 2 3.54 -34.08 -41.57
CA VAL A 2 3.13 -33.81 -40.18
C VAL A 2 1.80 -34.49 -39.91
N LYS A 3 1.65 -35.14 -38.75
CA LYS A 3 0.42 -35.87 -38.39
C LYS A 3 -0.77 -34.92 -38.12
N GLU A 4 -0.54 -33.79 -37.44
CA GLU A 4 -1.57 -32.80 -37.09
C GLU A 4 -1.07 -31.37 -37.31
N THR A 5 -1.88 -30.50 -37.92
CA THR A 5 -1.49 -29.10 -38.21
C THR A 5 -1.97 -28.09 -37.18
N GLN A 6 -2.71 -28.51 -36.15
CA GLN A 6 -3.41 -27.61 -35.23
C GLN A 6 -2.55 -26.50 -34.59
N TYR A 7 -1.35 -26.81 -34.07
CA TYR A 7 -0.47 -25.77 -33.50
C TYR A 7 0.09 -24.82 -34.56
N TYR A 8 0.31 -25.31 -35.78
CA TYR A 8 0.71 -24.47 -36.91
C TYR A 8 -0.43 -23.54 -37.34
N ASP A 9 -1.66 -24.05 -37.35
CA ASP A 9 -2.88 -23.31 -37.68
C ASP A 9 -3.19 -22.22 -36.62
N ILE A 10 -3.00 -22.53 -35.33
CA ILE A 10 -3.16 -21.56 -34.23
C ILE A 10 -2.19 -20.38 -34.37
N LEU A 11 -0.93 -20.66 -34.74
CA LEU A 11 0.06 -19.61 -34.99
C LEU A 11 -0.08 -18.97 -36.38
N GLY A 12 -0.88 -19.54 -37.28
CA GLY A 12 -1.03 -19.05 -38.65
C GLY A 12 0.22 -19.21 -39.50
N VAL A 13 0.99 -20.28 -39.28
CA VAL A 13 2.23 -20.60 -40.00
C VAL A 13 2.10 -21.95 -40.71
N LYS A 14 2.91 -22.17 -41.75
CA LYS A 14 2.94 -23.47 -42.44
C LYS A 14 3.71 -24.50 -41.61
N PRO A 15 3.45 -25.82 -41.74
CA PRO A 15 4.25 -26.86 -41.09
C PRO A 15 5.75 -26.80 -41.41
N SER A 16 6.10 -26.24 -42.59
CA SER A 16 7.48 -25.99 -43.02
C SER A 16 8.10 -24.72 -42.44
N ALA A 17 7.45 -24.04 -41.49
CA ALA A 17 7.89 -22.74 -41.00
C ALA A 17 9.22 -22.83 -40.25
N SER A 18 10.08 -21.84 -40.46
CA SER A 18 11.34 -21.74 -39.73
C SER A 18 11.09 -21.37 -38.25
N PRO A 19 12.03 -21.66 -37.33
CA PRO A 19 11.93 -21.21 -35.94
C PRO A 19 11.72 -19.69 -35.81
N GLU A 20 12.27 -18.91 -36.74
CA GLU A 20 12.12 -17.45 -36.78
C GLU A 20 10.70 -17.02 -37.18
N GLU A 21 10.09 -17.71 -38.14
CA GLU A 21 8.71 -17.48 -38.56
C GLU A 21 7.72 -17.80 -37.44
N ILE A 22 7.91 -18.93 -36.76
CA ILE A 22 7.13 -19.33 -35.58
C ILE A 22 7.23 -18.26 -34.48
N LYS A 23 8.45 -17.79 -34.18
CA LYS A 23 8.70 -16.72 -33.20
C LYS A 23 8.08 -15.37 -33.61
N LYS A 24 8.04 -15.06 -34.90
CA LYS A 24 7.44 -13.82 -35.43
C LYS A 24 5.91 -13.88 -35.37
N ALA A 25 5.32 -15.03 -35.71
CA ALA A 25 3.90 -15.27 -35.63
C ALA A 25 3.38 -15.20 -34.19
N TYR A 26 4.06 -15.89 -33.26
CA TYR A 26 3.77 -15.82 -31.83
C TYR A 26 3.79 -14.38 -31.31
N ARG A 27 4.83 -13.59 -31.62
CA ARG A 27 4.91 -12.16 -31.26
C ARG A 27 3.70 -11.35 -31.68
N LYS A 28 3.23 -11.56 -32.91
CA LYS A 28 2.09 -10.83 -33.47
C LYS A 28 0.79 -11.18 -32.73
N LEU A 29 0.59 -12.46 -32.43
CA LEU A 29 -0.61 -12.95 -31.75
C LEU A 29 -0.60 -12.61 -30.24
N ALA A 30 0.54 -12.74 -29.59
CA ALA A 30 0.81 -12.34 -28.21
C ALA A 30 0.42 -10.88 -27.92
N LEU A 31 0.86 -9.96 -28.76
CA LEU A 31 0.54 -8.53 -28.62
C LEU A 31 -0.95 -8.23 -28.85
N LYS A 32 -1.60 -9.04 -29.69
CA LYS A 32 -3.02 -8.88 -30.04
C LYS A 32 -3.93 -9.42 -28.93
N TYR A 33 -3.59 -10.56 -28.33
CA TYR A 33 -4.42 -11.25 -27.35
C TYR A 33 -3.87 -11.16 -25.92
N HIS A 34 -3.01 -10.17 -25.64
CA HIS A 34 -2.49 -9.96 -24.30
C HIS A 34 -3.65 -9.67 -23.32
N PRO A 35 -3.70 -10.30 -22.14
CA PRO A 35 -4.83 -10.17 -21.20
C PRO A 35 -5.05 -8.75 -20.68
N ASP A 36 -3.99 -7.92 -20.67
CA ASP A 36 -4.09 -6.49 -20.36
C ASP A 36 -4.87 -5.68 -21.43
N LYS A 37 -4.86 -6.13 -22.69
CA LYS A 37 -5.53 -5.46 -23.82
C LYS A 37 -6.86 -6.10 -24.21
N ASN A 38 -6.99 -7.41 -24.02
CA ASN A 38 -8.18 -8.20 -24.35
C ASN A 38 -8.46 -9.21 -23.23
N PRO A 39 -8.98 -8.75 -22.07
CA PRO A 39 -9.27 -9.60 -20.92
C PRO A 39 -10.29 -10.72 -21.23
N ASP A 40 -11.19 -10.50 -22.18
CA ASP A 40 -12.24 -11.47 -22.55
C ASP A 40 -11.74 -12.63 -23.45
N GLU A 41 -10.52 -12.53 -23.99
CA GLU A 41 -9.97 -13.54 -24.92
C GLU A 41 -8.83 -14.38 -24.32
N GLY A 42 -8.81 -14.52 -22.99
CA GLY A 42 -7.77 -15.26 -22.27
C GLY A 42 -7.57 -16.71 -22.73
N GLU A 43 -8.61 -17.39 -23.22
CA GLU A 43 -8.51 -18.75 -23.75
C GLU A 43 -7.72 -18.83 -25.05
N LYS A 44 -7.85 -17.84 -25.94
CA LYS A 44 -7.06 -17.80 -27.19
C LYS A 44 -5.59 -17.60 -26.87
N PHE A 45 -5.28 -16.74 -25.90
CA PHE A 45 -3.92 -16.53 -25.45
C PHE A 45 -3.29 -17.81 -24.88
N LYS A 46 -4.06 -18.61 -24.11
CA LYS A 46 -3.63 -19.94 -23.63
C LYS A 46 -3.23 -20.87 -24.79
N LEU A 47 -4.07 -20.99 -25.81
CA LEU A 47 -3.81 -21.85 -26.97
C LEU A 47 -2.59 -21.38 -27.77
N ILE A 48 -2.42 -20.07 -27.94
CA ILE A 48 -1.26 -19.47 -28.64
C ILE A 48 0.04 -19.78 -27.89
N SER A 49 0.03 -19.63 -26.57
CA SER A 49 1.19 -19.93 -25.72
C SER A 49 1.54 -21.42 -25.73
N GLN A 50 0.55 -22.30 -25.67
CA GLN A 50 0.75 -23.75 -25.76
C GLN A 50 1.33 -24.17 -27.13
N ALA A 51 0.77 -23.65 -28.22
CA ALA A 51 1.25 -23.92 -29.58
C ALA A 51 2.72 -23.50 -29.74
N TYR A 52 3.08 -22.34 -29.20
CA TYR A 52 4.43 -21.85 -29.27
C TYR A 52 5.42 -22.63 -28.38
N GLU A 53 5.02 -23.05 -27.18
CA GLU A 53 5.87 -23.87 -26.31
C GLU A 53 6.30 -25.18 -26.98
N VAL A 54 5.37 -25.82 -27.70
CA VAL A 54 5.64 -27.07 -28.42
C VAL A 54 6.46 -26.82 -29.69
N LEU A 55 6.12 -25.80 -30.48
CA LEU A 55 6.76 -25.55 -31.78
C LEU A 55 8.12 -24.83 -31.69
N SER A 56 8.44 -24.22 -30.55
CA SER A 56 9.70 -23.48 -30.35
C SER A 56 10.87 -24.37 -29.93
N ASP A 57 10.62 -25.49 -29.25
CA ASP A 57 11.64 -26.48 -28.91
C ASP A 57 11.76 -27.50 -30.05
N PRO A 58 12.93 -27.62 -30.72
CA PRO A 58 13.12 -28.59 -31.80
C PRO A 58 12.75 -30.02 -31.44
N LYS A 59 12.95 -30.44 -30.18
CA LYS A 59 12.61 -31.80 -29.72
C LYS A 59 11.11 -31.98 -29.57
N LYS A 60 10.41 -31.02 -28.95
CA LYS A 60 8.95 -31.07 -28.80
C LYS A 60 8.26 -30.95 -30.16
N ARG A 61 8.79 -30.13 -31.06
CA ARG A 61 8.30 -30.00 -32.43
C ARG A 61 8.38 -31.33 -33.18
N ASP A 62 9.51 -32.04 -33.08
CA ASP A 62 9.66 -33.35 -33.73
C ASP A 62 8.67 -34.40 -33.18
N ILE A 63 8.49 -34.44 -31.85
CA ILE A 63 7.49 -35.30 -31.20
C ILE A 63 6.07 -34.98 -31.69
N TYR A 64 5.72 -33.70 -31.75
CA TYR A 64 4.43 -33.25 -32.25
C TYR A 64 4.24 -33.58 -33.74
N ASP A 65 5.28 -33.37 -34.56
CA ASP A 65 5.22 -33.63 -35.99
C ASP A 65 5.00 -35.12 -36.31
N GLN A 66 5.58 -36.02 -35.51
CA GLN A 66 5.43 -37.46 -35.64
C GLN A 66 4.17 -38.02 -34.96
N GLY A 67 3.77 -37.44 -33.82
CA GLY A 67 2.84 -38.05 -32.88
C GLY A 67 1.53 -37.31 -32.64
N GLY A 68 1.43 -36.05 -33.04
CA GLY A 68 0.27 -35.18 -32.77
C GLY A 68 0.22 -34.68 -31.32
N GLU A 69 -0.87 -34.01 -30.94
CA GLU A 69 -1.08 -33.47 -29.59
C GLU A 69 -0.99 -34.56 -28.51
N GLN A 70 -1.44 -35.77 -28.83
CA GLN A 70 -1.45 -36.90 -27.90
C GLN A 70 -0.04 -37.36 -27.51
N ALA A 71 0.93 -37.31 -28.42
CA ALA A 71 2.32 -37.67 -28.12
C ALA A 71 3.01 -36.68 -27.18
N ILE A 72 2.62 -35.40 -27.20
CA ILE A 72 3.10 -34.40 -26.25
C ILE A 72 2.49 -34.63 -24.85
N LYS A 73 1.24 -35.06 -24.78
CA LYS A 73 0.57 -35.38 -23.51
C LYS A 73 1.11 -36.67 -22.87
N GLU A 74 1.42 -37.68 -23.68
CA GLU A 74 1.88 -38.99 -23.20
C GLU A 74 3.41 -39.05 -22.94
N GLY A 75 4.20 -38.17 -23.58
CA GLY A 75 5.67 -38.12 -23.45
C GLY A 75 6.23 -37.24 -22.32
N GLY A 76 5.39 -36.67 -21.46
CA GLY A 76 5.75 -35.58 -20.55
C GLY A 76 5.83 -35.96 -19.07
N SER A 77 6.83 -36.73 -18.67
CA SER A 77 7.23 -36.83 -17.26
C SER A 77 7.80 -35.49 -16.77
N GLY A 78 7.02 -34.75 -15.98
CA GLY A 78 7.54 -33.83 -14.96
C GLY A 78 7.74 -32.35 -15.31
N SER A 79 6.88 -31.72 -16.13
CA SER A 79 6.91 -30.25 -16.28
C SER A 79 5.91 -29.57 -15.31
N PRO A 80 6.28 -28.45 -14.65
CA PRO A 80 5.42 -27.81 -13.65
C PRO A 80 4.11 -27.36 -14.27
N SER A 81 2.99 -27.65 -13.60
CA SER A 81 1.68 -27.12 -13.98
C SER A 81 1.70 -25.59 -13.88
N PHE A 82 1.93 -24.90 -14.99
CA PHE A 82 1.86 -23.45 -15.06
C PHE A 82 0.42 -23.02 -14.80
N SER A 83 0.21 -22.38 -13.65
CA SER A 83 -1.12 -22.01 -13.16
C SER A 83 -1.64 -20.71 -13.77
N SER A 84 -0.78 -19.98 -14.50
CA SER A 84 -1.12 -18.72 -15.14
C SER A 84 -0.51 -18.63 -16.56
N PRO A 85 -1.30 -18.28 -17.59
CA PRO A 85 -0.80 -17.99 -18.93
C PRO A 85 0.22 -16.84 -18.97
N MET A 86 0.23 -15.98 -17.94
CA MET A 86 1.21 -14.90 -17.78
C MET A 86 2.60 -15.42 -17.39
N ASP A 87 2.69 -16.50 -16.61
CA ASP A 87 3.98 -17.08 -16.21
C ASP A 87 4.75 -17.67 -17.40
N ILE A 88 4.02 -18.23 -18.39
CA ILE A 88 4.59 -18.71 -19.65
C ILE A 88 5.04 -17.53 -20.54
N PHE A 89 4.31 -16.41 -20.50
CA PHE A 89 4.68 -15.20 -21.23
C PHE A 89 5.95 -14.56 -20.66
N ASP A 90 6.05 -14.44 -19.33
CA ASP A 90 7.23 -13.92 -18.64
C ASP A 90 8.45 -14.82 -18.82
N MET A 91 8.26 -16.13 -18.87
CA MET A 91 9.34 -17.09 -19.12
C MET A 91 9.88 -17.02 -20.56
N PHE A 92 9.03 -16.73 -21.55
CA PHE A 92 9.41 -16.82 -22.97
C PHE A 92 9.71 -15.46 -23.63
N PHE A 93 8.97 -14.39 -23.28
CA PHE A 93 9.21 -13.03 -23.77
C PHE A 93 10.15 -12.20 -22.90
N GLY A 94 10.41 -12.65 -21.66
CA GLY A 94 11.45 -12.12 -20.78
C GLY A 94 12.88 -12.57 -21.12
N GLY A 95 13.08 -13.31 -22.21
CA GLY A 95 14.41 -13.53 -22.80
C GLY A 95 15.26 -14.57 -22.08
N GLY A 96 15.52 -15.67 -22.80
CA GLY A 96 16.69 -16.55 -22.61
C GLY A 96 18.04 -15.88 -22.89
N GLY A 97 18.20 -14.59 -22.58
CA GLY A 97 19.49 -14.14 -22.08
C GLY A 97 19.66 -14.77 -20.71
N ARG A 98 20.88 -14.96 -20.24
CA ARG A 98 21.07 -15.02 -18.79
C ARG A 98 20.28 -13.85 -18.23
N MET A 99 19.17 -14.10 -17.53
CA MET A 99 18.73 -13.18 -16.49
C MET A 99 19.95 -13.14 -15.61
N THR A 100 20.83 -12.17 -15.88
CA THR A 100 21.77 -11.64 -14.92
C THR A 100 20.81 -11.21 -13.84
N ARG A 101 20.49 -12.17 -12.95
CA ARG A 101 19.69 -12.00 -11.74
C ARG A 101 20.18 -10.67 -11.26
N GLU A 102 19.34 -9.62 -11.40
CA GLU A 102 19.82 -8.24 -11.29
C GLU A 102 20.68 -8.26 -10.05
N ARG A 103 21.99 -8.09 -10.24
CA ARG A 103 22.96 -8.28 -9.18
C ARG A 103 22.83 -7.03 -8.33
N ARG A 104 21.66 -6.82 -7.73
CA ARG A 104 21.24 -5.61 -7.05
C ARG A 104 20.76 -6.03 -5.68
N GLY A 105 21.31 -5.36 -4.68
CA GLY A 105 20.88 -5.46 -3.30
C GLY A 105 19.44 -5.04 -3.14
N LYS A 106 18.85 -5.38 -1.99
CA LYS A 106 17.47 -5.02 -1.68
C LYS A 106 17.36 -3.51 -1.45
N ASN A 107 16.29 -2.92 -1.94
CA ASN A 107 15.96 -1.53 -1.63
C ASN A 107 15.56 -1.39 -0.15
N VAL A 108 15.93 -0.28 0.46
CA VAL A 108 15.61 0.05 1.85
C VAL A 108 14.60 1.19 1.86
N VAL A 109 13.50 1.04 2.60
CA VAL A 109 12.45 2.06 2.71
C VAL A 109 12.53 2.72 4.07
N HIS A 110 12.62 4.05 4.11
CA HIS A 110 12.56 4.84 5.34
C HIS A 110 11.40 5.83 5.27
N GLN A 111 10.67 5.99 6.37
CA GLN A 111 9.65 7.02 6.50
C GLN A 111 10.28 8.30 7.07
N LEU A 112 10.03 9.44 6.42
CA LEU A 112 10.46 10.75 6.90
C LEU A 112 9.24 11.55 7.33
N SER A 113 9.06 11.70 8.64
CA SER A 113 7.96 12.52 9.15
C SER A 113 8.20 14.00 8.86
N VAL A 114 7.21 14.63 8.24
CA VAL A 114 7.21 16.04 7.80
C VAL A 114 5.96 16.74 8.31
N THR A 115 6.08 17.99 8.75
CA THR A 115 4.89 18.77 9.14
C THR A 115 4.23 19.39 7.92
N LEU A 116 3.05 19.96 8.11
CA LEU A 116 2.35 20.65 7.03
C LEU A 116 3.10 21.94 6.59
N GLU A 117 3.76 22.62 7.53
CA GLU A 117 4.65 23.77 7.29
C GLU A 117 5.88 23.37 6.47
N ASP A 118 6.49 22.22 6.78
CA ASP A 118 7.61 21.67 6.00
C ASP A 118 7.21 21.48 4.53
N LEU A 119 6.00 20.94 4.29
CA LEU A 119 5.47 20.70 2.94
C LEU A 119 5.01 21.99 2.25
N TYR A 120 4.64 23.02 3.02
CA TYR A 120 4.23 24.33 2.48
C TYR A 120 5.44 25.17 2.06
N ASN A 121 6.43 25.28 2.95
CA ASN A 121 7.59 26.16 2.77
C ASN A 121 8.75 25.46 2.05
N GLY A 122 8.77 24.13 2.06
CA GLY A 122 9.92 23.32 1.65
C GLY A 122 10.99 23.31 2.74
N ILE A 123 11.68 22.18 2.86
CA ILE A 123 12.74 22.00 3.86
C ILE A 123 13.79 21.01 3.34
N THR A 124 15.04 21.21 3.75
CA THR A 124 16.10 20.20 3.59
C THR A 124 16.35 19.54 4.94
N LYS A 125 16.05 18.24 5.07
CA LYS A 125 16.30 17.46 6.29
C LYS A 125 17.49 16.54 6.10
N LYS A 126 18.37 16.46 7.10
CA LYS A 126 19.49 15.52 7.12
C LYS A 126 19.07 14.23 7.84
N LEU A 127 19.05 13.11 7.13
CA LEU A 127 18.73 11.80 7.67
C LEU A 127 20.01 10.97 7.81
N ALA A 128 20.31 10.55 9.04
CA ALA A 128 21.43 9.64 9.28
C ALA A 128 20.97 8.19 9.13
N LEU A 129 21.54 7.49 8.15
CA LEU A 129 21.30 6.08 7.87
C LEU A 129 22.51 5.25 8.27
N GLN A 130 22.26 4.05 8.78
CA GLN A 130 23.29 3.03 8.95
C GLN A 130 23.20 2.09 7.76
N LYS A 131 24.30 1.93 7.02
CA LYS A 131 24.37 1.00 5.89
C LYS A 131 25.57 0.08 6.00
N ASN A 132 25.44 -1.11 5.44
CA ASN A 132 26.55 -2.02 5.24
C ASN A 132 27.34 -1.57 4.01
N VAL A 133 28.64 -1.37 4.19
CA VAL A 133 29.60 -1.06 3.11
C VAL A 133 30.59 -2.19 3.02
N ILE A 134 31.04 -2.54 1.82
CA ILE A 134 32.05 -3.57 1.61
C ILE A 134 33.29 -3.20 2.42
N CYS A 135 33.78 -4.15 3.23
CA CYS A 135 34.89 -3.88 4.14
C CYS A 135 36.16 -3.56 3.34
N GLU A 136 36.63 -2.32 3.43
CA GLU A 136 37.80 -1.82 2.67
C GLU A 136 39.05 -2.70 2.87
N LYS A 137 39.32 -3.15 4.11
CA LYS A 137 40.53 -3.95 4.42
C LYS A 137 40.59 -5.32 3.73
N CYS A 138 39.45 -5.93 3.42
CA CYS A 138 39.41 -7.27 2.81
C CYS A 138 38.67 -7.29 1.47
N GLU A 139 38.24 -6.13 0.97
CA GLU A 139 37.53 -5.99 -0.31
C GLU A 139 36.35 -6.97 -0.46
N GLY A 140 35.60 -7.20 0.64
CA GLY A 140 34.45 -8.12 0.63
C GLY A 140 34.77 -9.62 0.72
N ILE A 141 36.03 -10.01 0.90
CA ILE A 141 36.43 -11.43 1.02
C ILE A 141 36.07 -12.00 2.40
N GLY A 142 36.18 -11.18 3.46
CA GLY A 142 35.98 -11.57 4.85
C GLY A 142 37.25 -12.07 5.56
N GLY A 143 38.36 -12.21 4.83
CA GLY A 143 39.64 -12.69 5.35
C GLY A 143 40.80 -12.36 4.41
N LYS A 144 41.95 -13.00 4.65
CA LYS A 144 43.10 -12.92 3.71
C LYS A 144 42.74 -13.51 2.35
N LYS A 145 43.38 -13.04 1.28
CA LYS A 145 43.20 -13.61 -0.07
C LYS A 145 43.50 -15.11 -0.05
N GLY A 146 42.55 -15.94 -0.49
CA GLY A 146 42.65 -17.40 -0.49
C GLY A 146 42.26 -18.11 0.81
N SER A 147 41.90 -17.38 1.89
CA SER A 147 41.50 -17.98 3.18
C SER A 147 40.05 -18.50 3.23
N VAL A 148 39.30 -18.28 2.15
CA VAL A 148 37.88 -18.67 2.04
C VAL A 148 37.80 -20.10 1.51
N GLU A 149 37.29 -21.01 2.32
CA GLU A 149 37.13 -22.41 1.98
C GLU A 149 35.64 -22.78 1.90
N LYS A 150 35.28 -23.69 0.99
CA LYS A 150 33.91 -24.23 0.94
C LYS A 150 33.63 -25.00 2.22
N CYS A 151 32.46 -24.77 2.83
CA CYS A 151 32.07 -25.48 4.05
C CYS A 151 32.02 -26.99 3.80
N PRO A 152 32.75 -27.83 4.57
CA PRO A 152 32.85 -29.26 4.31
C PRO A 152 31.52 -29.99 4.57
N LEU A 153 30.77 -29.62 5.61
CA LEU A 153 29.49 -30.28 5.93
C LEU A 153 28.39 -30.03 4.89
N CYS A 154 28.11 -28.78 4.52
CA CYS A 154 27.06 -28.47 3.53
C CYS A 154 27.58 -28.44 2.08
N LYS A 155 28.88 -28.66 1.86
CA LYS A 155 29.55 -28.59 0.55
C LYS A 155 29.20 -27.31 -0.23
N GLY A 156 29.19 -26.16 0.44
CA GLY A 156 28.85 -24.87 -0.17
C GLY A 156 27.36 -24.50 -0.19
N ARG A 157 26.44 -25.40 0.21
CA ARG A 157 24.99 -25.14 0.11
C ARG A 157 24.40 -24.24 1.20
N GLY A 158 25.10 -24.00 2.30
CA GLY A 158 24.58 -23.28 3.47
C GLY A 158 23.52 -24.03 4.29
N MET A 159 22.93 -25.10 3.75
CA MET A 159 21.89 -25.91 4.40
C MET A 159 22.29 -27.39 4.45
N GLN A 160 21.84 -28.09 5.49
CA GLN A 160 21.95 -29.54 5.65
C GLN A 160 20.56 -30.16 5.58
N VAL A 161 20.44 -31.31 4.92
CA VAL A 161 19.19 -32.07 4.85
C VAL A 161 19.32 -33.24 5.80
N HIS A 162 18.48 -33.28 6.83
CA HIS A 162 18.35 -34.41 7.74
C HIS A 162 17.10 -35.20 7.41
N ILE A 163 17.23 -36.52 7.31
CA ILE A 163 16.10 -37.42 7.12
C ILE A 163 15.61 -37.81 8.52
N GLN A 164 14.41 -37.37 8.89
CA GLN A 164 13.74 -37.76 10.14
C GLN A 164 12.67 -38.82 9.82
N GLN A 165 12.78 -39.99 10.44
CA GLN A 165 11.77 -41.04 10.33
C GLN A 165 10.61 -40.71 11.26
N ILE A 166 9.41 -40.52 10.70
CA ILE A 166 8.18 -40.15 11.45
C ILE A 166 7.33 -41.39 11.74
N GLY A 167 7.58 -42.50 11.04
CA GLY A 167 6.90 -43.76 11.30
C GLY A 167 7.47 -44.93 10.48
N PRO A 168 6.92 -46.14 10.66
CA PRO A 168 7.25 -47.29 9.82
C PRO A 168 6.99 -46.93 8.34
N GLY A 169 8.04 -46.92 7.52
CA GLY A 169 7.96 -46.58 6.09
C GLY A 169 7.83 -45.08 5.76
N MET A 170 7.77 -44.17 6.74
CA MET A 170 7.61 -42.73 6.50
C MET A 170 8.84 -41.94 6.95
N VAL A 171 9.53 -41.34 6.00
CA VAL A 171 10.67 -40.44 6.23
C VAL A 171 10.35 -39.03 5.71
N GLN A 172 10.64 -38.01 6.53
CA GLN A 172 10.57 -36.60 6.14
C GLN A 172 11.98 -36.04 6.01
N GLN A 173 12.24 -35.30 4.93
CA GLN A 173 13.46 -34.52 4.78
C GLN A 173 13.26 -33.14 5.40
N ILE A 174 14.02 -32.84 6.45
CA ILE A 174 14.04 -31.52 7.11
C ILE A 174 15.32 -30.80 6.66
N GLN A 175 15.16 -29.58 6.15
CA GLN A 175 16.29 -28.72 5.82
C GLN A 175 16.60 -27.82 7.01
N THR A 176 17.83 -27.90 7.52
CA THR A 176 18.34 -27.05 8.60
C THR A 176 19.47 -26.17 8.09
N VAL A 177 19.64 -24.98 8.67
CA VAL A 177 20.80 -24.13 8.38
C VAL A 177 22.07 -24.87 8.84
N CYS A 178 23.09 -24.92 7.99
CA CYS A 178 24.34 -25.61 8.30
C CYS A 178 24.96 -25.02 9.57
N ILE A 179 25.10 -25.84 10.61
CA ILE A 179 25.64 -25.43 11.92
C ILE A 179 27.06 -24.87 11.83
N GLU A 180 27.80 -25.28 10.80
CA GLU A 180 29.22 -25.03 10.65
C GLU A 180 29.55 -23.70 9.97
N CYS A 181 28.84 -23.37 8.88
CA CYS A 181 28.99 -22.09 8.17
C CYS A 181 27.86 -21.10 8.49
N LYS A 182 26.88 -21.49 9.32
CA LYS A 182 25.70 -20.70 9.68
C LYS A 182 24.95 -20.14 8.46
N GLY A 183 24.83 -20.95 7.41
CA GLY A 183 24.15 -20.55 6.17
C GLY A 183 25.04 -19.94 5.09
N GLN A 184 26.28 -19.55 5.41
CA GLN A 184 27.14 -18.81 4.47
C GLN A 184 27.70 -19.67 3.32
N GLY A 185 27.68 -21.00 3.44
CA GLY A 185 28.28 -21.92 2.45
C GLY A 185 29.81 -21.94 2.45
N GLU A 186 30.44 -20.90 2.96
CA GLU A 186 31.90 -20.73 3.05
C GLU A 186 32.35 -20.61 4.51
N ARG A 187 33.62 -20.87 4.75
CA ARG A 187 34.26 -20.77 6.06
C ARG A 187 35.62 -20.13 5.92
N ILE A 188 35.97 -19.32 6.92
CA ILE A 188 37.26 -18.67 7.04
C ILE A 188 37.82 -19.07 8.39
N ASN A 189 39.03 -19.63 8.39
CA ASN A 189 39.74 -19.98 9.60
C ASN A 189 39.80 -18.77 10.53
N PRO A 190 39.49 -18.91 11.85
CA PRO A 190 39.42 -17.78 12.76
C PRO A 190 40.66 -16.87 12.75
N LYS A 191 41.85 -17.45 12.50
CA LYS A 191 43.14 -16.73 12.41
C LYS A 191 43.29 -15.87 11.16
N ASP A 192 42.51 -16.13 10.11
CA ASP A 192 42.60 -15.44 8.82
C ASP A 192 41.41 -14.54 8.55
N ARG A 193 40.45 -14.46 9.49
CA ARG A 193 39.35 -13.51 9.43
C ARG A 193 39.89 -12.09 9.44
N CYS A 194 39.26 -11.24 8.64
CA CYS A 194 39.61 -9.83 8.60
C CYS A 194 39.34 -9.20 9.98
N GLU A 195 40.31 -8.46 10.51
CA GLU A 195 40.20 -7.82 11.81
C GLU A 195 39.08 -6.75 11.86
N ASN A 196 38.73 -6.15 10.72
CA ASN A 196 37.74 -5.07 10.64
C ASN A 196 36.29 -5.57 10.58
N CYS A 197 36.01 -6.57 9.73
CA CYS A 197 34.66 -7.14 9.59
C CYS A 197 34.47 -8.48 10.32
N SER A 198 35.51 -9.06 10.92
CA SER A 198 35.48 -10.35 11.61
C SER A 198 34.91 -11.51 10.78
N GLY A 199 35.09 -11.48 9.45
CA GLY A 199 34.53 -12.48 8.53
C GLY A 199 33.18 -12.12 7.91
N ALA A 200 32.57 -11.00 8.30
CA ALA A 200 31.25 -10.58 7.80
C ALA A 200 31.27 -10.00 6.37
N LYS A 201 32.46 -9.76 5.78
CA LYS A 201 32.69 -9.17 4.45
C LYS A 201 32.29 -7.67 4.33
N VAL A 202 31.41 -7.19 5.19
CA VAL A 202 30.92 -5.80 5.24
C VAL A 202 31.14 -5.15 6.61
N THR A 203 31.14 -3.83 6.65
CA THR A 203 31.21 -2.99 7.86
C THR A 203 30.04 -2.02 7.90
N ARG A 204 29.55 -1.70 9.10
CA ARG A 204 28.46 -0.73 9.28
C ARG A 204 29.00 0.69 9.31
N GLU A 205 28.53 1.51 8.39
CA GLU A 205 28.89 2.93 8.31
C GLU A 205 27.65 3.82 8.47
N LYS A 206 27.83 4.96 9.15
CA LYS A 206 26.80 5.98 9.29
C LYS A 206 26.94 6.99 8.16
N LYS A 207 25.98 7.03 7.24
CA LYS A 207 25.91 8.00 6.16
C LYS A 207 24.79 9.01 6.40
N ILE A 208 25.06 10.29 6.14
CA ILE A 208 24.06 11.35 6.22
C ILE A 208 23.57 11.62 4.80
N ILE A 209 22.26 11.46 4.58
CA ILE A 209 21.58 11.80 3.33
C ILE A 209 20.81 13.10 3.54
N GLU A 210 21.00 14.06 2.63
CA GLU A 210 20.21 15.29 2.61
C GLU A 210 18.95 15.07 1.76
N VAL A 211 17.79 15.11 2.41
CA VAL A 211 16.48 14.93 1.78
C VAL A 211 15.86 16.30 1.56
N HIS A 212 15.73 16.67 0.28
CA HIS A 212 15.07 17.90 -0.14
C HIS A 212 13.57 17.67 -0.31
N VAL A 213 12.78 18.25 0.59
CA VAL A 213 11.32 18.25 0.52
C VAL A 213 10.89 19.54 -0.15
N GLU A 214 10.41 19.44 -1.38
CA GLU A 214 9.95 20.59 -2.15
C GLU A 214 8.54 21.04 -1.73
N LYS A 215 8.24 22.31 -2.01
CA LYS A 215 6.93 22.92 -1.78
C LYS A 215 5.84 22.13 -2.50
N GLY A 216 4.78 21.78 -1.78
CA GLY A 216 3.58 21.15 -2.33
C GLY A 216 3.69 19.64 -2.48
N MET A 217 4.81 19.02 -2.12
CA MET A 217 4.94 17.56 -2.08
C MET A 217 3.80 16.93 -1.27
N LYS A 218 3.39 15.72 -1.66
CA LYS A 218 2.24 15.02 -1.08
C LYS A 218 2.69 14.06 0.02
N ASP A 219 1.76 13.76 0.91
CA ASP A 219 1.88 12.61 1.80
C ASP A 219 2.07 11.31 1.00
N GLY A 220 2.92 10.41 1.49
CA GLY A 220 3.29 9.16 0.83
C GLY A 220 4.19 9.30 -0.40
N GLN A 221 4.58 10.51 -0.81
CA GLN A 221 5.46 10.72 -1.95
C GLN A 221 6.85 10.13 -1.69
N LYS A 222 7.41 9.46 -2.70
CA LYS A 222 8.70 8.75 -2.61
C LYS A 222 9.83 9.60 -3.20
N ILE A 223 10.91 9.74 -2.45
CA ILE A 223 12.18 10.34 -2.89
C ILE A 223 13.22 9.23 -2.95
N LEU A 224 13.82 9.05 -4.12
CA LEU A 224 14.68 7.91 -4.44
C LEU A 224 16.16 8.33 -4.43
N PHE A 225 16.98 7.59 -3.68
CA PHE A 225 18.43 7.76 -3.63
C PHE A 225 19.10 6.50 -4.20
N HIS A 226 19.58 6.60 -5.43
CA HIS A 226 20.10 5.47 -6.17
C HIS A 226 21.42 4.93 -5.59
N GLY A 227 21.52 3.61 -5.44
CA GLY A 227 22.73 2.94 -4.96
C GLY A 227 23.13 3.26 -3.52
N GLU A 228 22.23 3.88 -2.74
CA GLU A 228 22.49 4.24 -1.35
C GLU A 228 22.12 3.16 -0.33
N GLY A 229 21.60 2.02 -0.79
CA GLY A 229 21.27 0.87 0.03
C GLY A 229 22.50 0.13 0.57
N ASP A 230 22.23 -1.02 1.20
CA ASP A 230 23.28 -1.91 1.70
C ASP A 230 24.08 -2.50 0.54
N GLN A 231 25.40 -2.54 0.72
CA GLN A 231 26.31 -3.22 -0.18
C GLN A 231 26.46 -4.68 0.25
N GLU A 232 26.46 -5.58 -0.72
CA GLU A 232 26.76 -6.99 -0.55
C GLU A 232 27.83 -7.39 -1.58
N PRO A 233 28.80 -8.25 -1.23
CA PRO A 233 29.76 -8.74 -2.21
C PRO A 233 29.06 -9.35 -3.42
N GLU A 234 29.56 -9.06 -4.63
CA GLU A 234 29.02 -9.52 -5.92
C GLU A 234 27.66 -8.93 -6.35
N LEU A 235 27.08 -8.03 -5.55
CA LEU A 235 25.84 -7.31 -5.85
C LEU A 235 26.08 -5.79 -5.85
N ASP A 236 25.61 -5.12 -6.89
CA ASP A 236 25.37 -3.68 -6.93
C ASP A 236 24.44 -3.28 -5.78
N PRO A 237 24.63 -2.13 -5.12
CA PRO A 237 23.77 -1.74 -4.01
C PRO A 237 22.34 -1.45 -4.48
N GLY A 238 21.37 -1.73 -3.60
CA GLY A 238 19.99 -1.30 -3.80
C GLY A 238 19.81 0.21 -3.60
N ASP A 239 18.59 0.69 -3.75
CA ASP A 239 18.25 2.09 -3.55
C ASP A 239 17.69 2.35 -2.14
N VAL A 240 17.86 3.58 -1.66
CA VAL A 240 17.14 4.07 -0.49
C VAL A 240 15.92 4.86 -0.95
N ILE A 241 14.74 4.46 -0.48
CA ILE A 241 13.46 5.09 -0.79
C ILE A 241 12.97 5.79 0.47
N ILE A 242 12.96 7.12 0.44
CA ILE A 242 12.38 7.93 1.51
C ILE A 242 10.90 8.20 1.18
N VAL A 243 10.00 7.73 2.03
CA VAL A 243 8.56 7.99 1.93
C VAL A 243 8.22 9.13 2.87
N LEU A 244 7.65 10.21 2.33
CA LEU A 244 7.16 11.32 3.15
C LEU A 244 5.94 10.88 3.96
N ASP A 245 5.96 11.18 5.25
CA ASP A 245 4.87 10.88 6.19
C ASP A 245 4.39 12.19 6.81
N GLN A 246 3.24 12.68 6.36
CA GLN A 246 2.69 13.95 6.80
C GLN A 246 2.09 13.82 8.20
N LYS A 247 2.64 14.57 9.15
CA LYS A 247 2.08 14.68 10.49
C LYS A 247 0.74 15.41 10.48
N ASP A 248 -0.15 14.97 11.35
CA ASP A 248 -1.38 15.69 11.66
C ASP A 248 -1.05 17.09 12.19
N HIS A 249 -1.82 18.07 11.72
CA HIS A 249 -1.68 19.46 12.11
C HIS A 249 -2.89 19.88 12.95
N SER A 250 -2.66 20.65 14.02
CA SER A 250 -3.68 20.98 15.03
C SER A 250 -4.81 21.89 14.52
N VAL A 251 -4.50 22.80 13.59
CA VAL A 251 -5.46 23.77 13.02
C VAL A 251 -5.96 23.38 11.63
N PHE A 252 -5.05 23.03 10.72
CA PHE A 252 -5.34 22.75 9.32
C PHE A 252 -5.37 21.25 9.03
N GLN A 253 -6.35 20.84 8.24
CA GLN A 253 -6.41 19.53 7.62
C GLN A 253 -6.19 19.67 6.12
N ARG A 254 -5.19 18.98 5.58
CA ARG A 254 -4.91 19.00 4.14
C ARG A 254 -5.86 18.06 3.40
N ARG A 255 -6.46 18.54 2.30
CA ARG A 255 -7.19 17.72 1.32
C ARG A 255 -6.67 18.03 -0.08
N GLY A 256 -5.71 17.22 -0.55
CA GLY A 256 -5.05 17.46 -1.83
C GLY A 256 -4.23 18.76 -1.80
N GLN A 257 -4.69 19.77 -2.54
CA GLN A 257 -4.10 21.11 -2.57
C GLN A 257 -4.81 22.10 -1.62
N ASP A 258 -5.96 21.72 -1.08
CA ASP A 258 -6.76 22.60 -0.23
C ASP A 258 -6.45 22.39 1.24
N LEU A 259 -6.63 23.45 2.02
CA LEU A 259 -6.52 23.43 3.48
C LEU A 259 -7.88 23.65 4.09
N ILE A 260 -8.28 22.81 5.03
CA ILE A 260 -9.54 22.91 5.75
C ILE A 260 -9.23 23.30 7.18
N MET A 261 -9.96 24.27 7.73
CA MET A 261 -9.89 24.59 9.15
C MET A 261 -11.27 24.90 9.73
N LYS A 262 -11.36 24.79 11.06
CA LYS A 262 -12.57 25.15 11.82
C LYS A 262 -12.33 26.49 12.52
N MET A 263 -13.24 27.44 12.34
CA MET A 263 -13.22 28.73 13.02
C MET A 263 -14.43 28.87 13.92
N LYS A 264 -14.19 29.03 15.22
CA LYS A 264 -15.26 29.34 16.18
C LYS A 264 -15.59 30.83 16.11
N ILE A 265 -16.87 31.16 15.99
CA ILE A 265 -17.39 32.53 16.03
C ILE A 265 -18.55 32.61 17.03
N GLN A 266 -18.71 33.75 17.69
CA GLN A 266 -19.84 34.00 18.60
C GLN A 266 -21.14 34.19 17.80
N LEU A 267 -22.29 33.97 18.44
CA LEU A 267 -23.59 34.23 17.82
C LEU A 267 -23.72 35.69 17.33
N SER A 268 -23.20 36.66 18.09
CA SER A 268 -23.18 38.06 17.67
C SER A 268 -22.30 38.29 16.44
N GLU A 269 -21.11 37.67 16.39
CA GLU A 269 -20.20 37.70 15.24
C GLU A 269 -20.85 37.08 13.98
N ALA A 270 -21.62 36.01 14.17
CA ALA A 270 -22.33 35.31 13.11
C ALA A 270 -23.51 36.12 12.52
N LEU A 271 -24.16 36.96 13.33
CA LEU A 271 -25.33 37.76 12.93
C LEU A 271 -24.96 39.19 12.49
N CYS A 272 -23.94 39.79 13.10
CA CYS A 272 -23.60 41.21 12.94
C CYS A 272 -22.29 41.46 12.16
N GLY A 273 -21.60 40.39 11.74
CA GLY A 273 -20.28 40.44 11.14
C GLY A 273 -19.15 40.41 12.17
N PHE A 274 -17.93 40.14 11.70
CA PHE A 274 -16.75 40.01 12.56
C PHE A 274 -15.47 40.41 11.84
N LYS A 275 -14.39 40.59 12.62
CA LYS A 275 -13.01 40.63 12.13
C LYS A 275 -12.15 39.72 13.01
N LYS A 276 -11.50 38.72 12.40
CA LYS A 276 -10.59 37.78 13.08
C LYS A 276 -9.31 37.59 12.29
N THR A 277 -8.27 37.14 12.97
CA THR A 277 -6.97 36.84 12.37
C THR A 277 -6.71 35.34 12.33
N ILE A 278 -6.07 34.88 11.26
CA ILE A 278 -5.50 33.54 11.17
C ILE A 278 -4.02 33.65 10.85
N LYS A 279 -3.20 32.82 11.48
CA LYS A 279 -1.81 32.61 11.10
C LYS A 279 -1.71 31.48 10.07
N THR A 280 -1.09 31.75 8.91
CA THR A 280 -0.89 30.78 7.83
C THR A 280 0.38 29.94 8.05
N LEU A 281 0.58 28.92 7.20
CA LEU A 281 1.73 28.01 7.27
C LEU A 281 3.07 28.66 6.90
N ASP A 282 3.06 29.85 6.29
CA ASP A 282 4.23 30.69 5.99
C ASP A 282 4.36 31.88 6.96
N ASP A 283 3.78 31.76 8.16
CA ASP A 283 3.82 32.75 9.24
C ASP A 283 3.16 34.12 8.96
N ARG A 284 2.51 34.32 7.80
CA ARG A 284 1.69 35.51 7.54
C ARG A 284 0.44 35.52 8.42
N VAL A 285 -0.09 36.71 8.67
CA VAL A 285 -1.36 36.91 9.37
C VAL A 285 -2.40 37.45 8.41
N LEU A 286 -3.46 36.68 8.19
CA LEU A 286 -4.59 37.07 7.37
C LEU A 286 -5.72 37.62 8.25
N VAL A 287 -6.29 38.76 7.85
CA VAL A 287 -7.49 39.31 8.48
C VAL A 287 -8.71 38.83 7.70
N ILE A 288 -9.55 38.02 8.33
CA ILE A 288 -10.85 37.62 7.82
C ILE A 288 -11.90 38.54 8.35
N SER A 289 -12.75 39.04 7.46
CA SER A 289 -13.90 39.85 7.84
C SER A 289 -15.17 39.38 7.17
N SER A 290 -16.28 39.49 7.90
CA SER A 290 -17.64 39.38 7.39
C SER A 290 -18.31 40.74 7.53
N LYS A 291 -19.04 41.18 6.50
CA LYS A 291 -19.70 42.50 6.52
C LYS A 291 -20.88 42.48 7.48
N SER A 292 -21.17 43.64 8.07
CA SER A 292 -22.39 43.77 8.86
C SER A 292 -23.63 43.51 7.99
N GLY A 293 -24.50 42.64 8.47
CA GLY A 293 -25.69 42.16 7.76
C GLY A 293 -25.50 40.86 6.99
N GLU A 294 -24.27 40.37 6.79
CA GLU A 294 -24.03 39.04 6.25
C GLU A 294 -24.11 38.00 7.37
N VAL A 295 -25.15 37.16 7.32
CA VAL A 295 -25.32 36.08 8.31
C VAL A 295 -24.49 34.86 7.92
N ILE A 296 -23.74 34.33 8.88
CA ILE A 296 -23.00 33.07 8.77
C ILE A 296 -23.68 32.04 9.67
N LYS A 297 -24.17 30.95 9.07
CA LYS A 297 -24.83 29.87 9.82
C LYS A 297 -23.81 28.93 10.45
N HIS A 298 -24.24 28.21 11.47
CA HIS A 298 -23.44 27.11 12.02
C HIS A 298 -23.19 26.05 10.95
N GLY A 299 -21.93 25.68 10.75
CA GLY A 299 -21.51 24.71 9.74
C GLY A 299 -21.27 25.31 8.35
N ASP A 300 -21.50 26.61 8.14
CA ASP A 300 -21.24 27.25 6.85
C ASP A 300 -19.78 27.09 6.43
N LEU A 301 -19.57 26.88 5.13
CA LEU A 301 -18.26 26.80 4.50
C LEU A 301 -18.02 28.07 3.67
N LYS A 302 -16.91 28.77 3.94
CA LYS A 302 -16.39 29.83 3.05
C LYS A 302 -14.97 29.50 2.65
N CYS A 303 -14.47 30.13 1.60
CA CYS A 303 -13.10 29.91 1.14
C CYS A 303 -12.32 31.20 0.94
N ILE A 304 -11.00 31.10 1.12
CA ILE A 304 -10.03 32.09 0.70
C ILE A 304 -9.23 31.50 -0.45
N ARG A 305 -9.30 32.16 -1.61
CA ARG A 305 -8.59 31.73 -2.81
C ARG A 305 -7.09 31.92 -2.63
N ASN A 306 -6.29 31.02 -3.20
CA ASN A 306 -4.82 31.06 -3.20
C ASN A 306 -4.18 31.01 -1.80
N GLU A 307 -4.89 30.50 -0.79
CA GLU A 307 -4.38 30.32 0.57
C GLU A 307 -4.36 28.84 1.02
N GLY A 308 -4.51 27.90 0.08
CA GLY A 308 -4.26 26.47 0.28
C GLY A 308 -2.79 26.09 0.15
N MET A 309 -2.52 24.79 0.00
CA MET A 309 -1.16 24.27 -0.24
C MET A 309 -0.64 24.70 -1.63
N PRO A 310 0.67 24.94 -1.76
CA PRO A 310 1.29 25.14 -3.07
C PRO A 310 1.17 23.89 -3.93
N ILE A 311 1.04 24.07 -5.24
CA ILE A 311 1.03 22.98 -6.20
C ILE A 311 2.46 22.51 -6.43
N TYR A 312 2.72 21.21 -6.26
CA TYR A 312 4.03 20.63 -6.52
C TYR A 312 4.47 20.91 -7.98
N LYS A 313 5.72 21.38 -8.16
CA LYS A 313 6.29 21.88 -9.43
C LYS A 313 5.65 23.15 -10.01
N ALA A 314 4.63 23.71 -9.37
CA ALA A 314 4.04 25.00 -9.70
C ALA A 314 3.86 25.84 -8.42
N PRO A 315 4.95 26.22 -7.73
CA PRO A 315 4.89 26.79 -6.38
C PRO A 315 4.24 28.17 -6.29
N LEU A 316 4.03 28.85 -7.43
CA LEU A 316 3.30 30.12 -7.51
C LEU A 316 1.78 29.93 -7.43
N GLU A 317 1.30 28.73 -7.76
CA GLU A 317 -0.10 28.36 -7.67
C GLU A 317 -0.38 27.67 -6.34
N LYS A 318 -1.50 28.02 -5.72
CA LYS A 318 -1.94 27.46 -4.43
C LYS A 318 -3.40 27.05 -4.54
N GLY A 319 -3.77 26.01 -3.79
CA GLY A 319 -5.17 25.65 -3.61
C GLY A 319 -5.94 26.69 -2.81
N VAL A 320 -7.11 26.30 -2.29
CA VAL A 320 -7.95 27.18 -1.47
C VAL A 320 -7.86 26.83 0.02
N MET A 321 -8.05 27.83 0.87
CA MET A 321 -8.31 27.60 2.30
C MET A 321 -9.82 27.60 2.54
N ILE A 322 -10.37 26.48 2.96
CA ILE A 322 -11.78 26.29 3.31
C ILE A 322 -11.92 26.45 4.82
N ILE A 323 -12.86 27.29 5.24
CA ILE A 323 -13.13 27.59 6.63
C ILE A 323 -14.54 27.14 6.95
N GLN A 324 -14.66 26.21 7.88
CA GLN A 324 -15.91 25.80 8.48
C GLN A 324 -16.19 26.64 9.72
N PHE A 325 -17.30 27.37 9.72
CA PHE A 325 -17.69 28.21 10.85
C PHE A 325 -18.48 27.41 11.88
N LEU A 326 -18.03 27.47 13.13
CA LEU A 326 -18.73 26.90 14.28
C LEU A 326 -19.26 28.05 15.12
N VAL A 327 -20.57 28.29 15.03
CA VAL A 327 -21.24 29.31 15.84
C VAL A 327 -21.37 28.79 17.27
N VAL A 328 -20.80 29.54 18.22
CA VAL A 328 -20.88 29.30 19.65
C VAL A 328 -22.08 30.10 20.18
N PHE A 329 -23.07 29.37 20.70
CA PHE A 329 -24.21 29.97 21.39
C PHE A 329 -23.82 30.33 22.82
N PRO A 330 -24.41 31.40 23.39
CA PRO A 330 -24.23 31.73 24.80
C PRO A 330 -24.65 30.59 25.73
N GLU A 331 -24.05 30.54 26.92
CA GLU A 331 -24.35 29.53 27.95
C GLU A 331 -25.76 29.70 28.54
N LYS A 332 -26.23 28.70 29.30
CA LYS A 332 -27.51 28.79 30.01
C LYS A 332 -27.50 30.01 30.94
N GLN A 333 -28.64 30.72 31.03
CA GLN A 333 -28.83 31.90 31.88
C GLN A 333 -27.95 33.13 31.54
N TRP A 334 -27.37 33.20 30.33
CA TRP A 334 -26.57 34.36 29.92
C TRP A 334 -27.33 35.70 29.88
N LEU A 335 -28.67 35.65 29.76
CA LEU A 335 -29.55 36.81 29.70
C LEU A 335 -30.67 36.68 30.75
N SER A 336 -30.94 37.75 31.49
CA SER A 336 -32.03 37.80 32.46
C SER A 336 -33.40 37.69 31.76
N GLN A 337 -34.38 37.09 32.43
CA GLN A 337 -35.73 36.89 31.87
C GLN A 337 -36.38 38.21 31.43
N GLU A 338 -36.12 39.31 32.14
CA GLU A 338 -36.62 40.66 31.84
C GLU A 338 -36.15 41.18 30.47
N LYS A 339 -35.00 40.73 29.96
CA LYS A 339 -34.43 41.18 28.68
C LYS A 339 -34.81 40.27 27.51
N LEU A 340 -35.39 39.09 27.76
CA LEU A 340 -35.82 38.17 26.69
C LEU A 340 -36.83 38.80 25.71
N PRO A 341 -37.82 39.61 26.14
CA PRO A 341 -38.74 40.27 25.20
C PRO A 341 -38.02 41.23 24.24
N GLN A 342 -36.96 41.91 24.70
CA GLN A 342 -36.17 42.81 23.85
C GLN A 342 -35.39 42.02 22.80
N LEU A 343 -34.85 40.85 23.16
CA LEU A 343 -34.19 39.95 22.22
C LEU A 343 -35.18 39.40 21.19
N GLU A 344 -36.37 38.99 21.63
CA GLU A 344 -37.42 38.47 20.75
C GLU A 344 -37.88 39.50 19.72
N ALA A 345 -37.97 40.78 20.11
CA ALA A 345 -38.33 41.87 19.20
C ALA A 345 -37.31 42.10 18.07
N LEU A 346 -36.06 41.63 18.22
CA LEU A 346 -34.99 41.75 17.22
C LEU A 346 -34.89 40.53 16.29
N LEU A 347 -35.57 39.43 16.62
CA LEU A 347 -35.49 38.16 15.90
C LEU A 347 -36.75 37.91 15.05
N PRO A 348 -36.70 37.01 14.06
CA PRO A 348 -37.89 36.60 13.32
C PRO A 348 -39.01 36.11 14.27
N PRO A 349 -40.28 36.41 13.97
CA PRO A 349 -41.39 36.09 14.87
C PRO A 349 -41.57 34.58 15.02
N ARG A 350 -41.99 34.15 16.22
CA ARG A 350 -42.32 32.73 16.47
C ARG A 350 -43.48 32.27 15.58
N GLN A 351 -43.34 31.09 14.99
CA GLN A 351 -44.44 30.45 14.28
C GLN A 351 -45.51 30.02 15.30
N LYS A 352 -46.74 30.52 15.13
CA LYS A 352 -47.88 30.11 15.97
C LYS A 352 -48.34 28.72 15.53
N VAL A 353 -48.24 27.74 16.42
CA VAL A 353 -48.76 26.38 16.20
C VAL A 353 -50.16 26.31 16.81
N ARG A 354 -51.14 25.80 16.04
CA ARG A 354 -52.47 25.48 16.58
C ARG A 354 -52.35 24.13 17.28
N ILE A 355 -52.55 24.12 18.59
CA ILE A 355 -52.57 22.91 19.41
C ILE A 355 -54.04 22.52 19.55
N THR A 356 -54.37 21.28 19.19
CA THR A 356 -55.71 20.68 19.33
C THR A 356 -55.71 19.66 20.47
N ASP A 357 -56.88 19.37 21.03
CA ASP A 357 -57.01 18.52 22.24
C ASP A 357 -56.58 17.05 22.02
N ASP A 358 -56.45 16.63 20.77
CA ASP A 358 -55.95 15.31 20.36
C ASP A 358 -54.41 15.21 20.32
N MET A 359 -53.67 16.28 20.66
CA MET A 359 -52.20 16.30 20.66
C MET A 359 -51.61 16.01 22.06
N ASP A 360 -50.75 14.99 22.15
CA ASP A 360 -50.00 14.70 23.38
C ASP A 360 -48.93 15.77 23.66
N GLN A 361 -48.90 16.28 24.90
CA GLN A 361 -47.86 17.19 25.37
C GLN A 361 -46.68 16.40 25.91
N VAL A 362 -45.47 16.67 25.39
CA VAL A 362 -44.23 16.01 25.81
C VAL A 362 -43.23 17.02 26.35
N GLU A 363 -42.58 16.68 27.46
CA GLU A 363 -41.48 17.48 28.03
C GLU A 363 -40.14 17.03 27.43
N LEU A 364 -39.36 17.99 26.94
CA LEU A 364 -38.02 17.73 26.45
C LEU A 364 -37.07 17.43 27.63
N LYS A 365 -36.35 16.32 27.53
CA LYS A 365 -35.26 15.95 28.45
C LYS A 365 -33.93 15.99 27.71
N GLU A 366 -32.84 16.24 28.45
CA GLU A 366 -31.50 16.18 27.86
C GLU A 366 -31.21 14.77 27.37
N PHE A 367 -30.72 14.66 26.13
CA PHE A 367 -30.36 13.38 25.55
C PHE A 367 -29.02 12.89 26.11
N ASN A 368 -29.04 11.76 26.81
CA ASN A 368 -27.85 11.07 27.28
C ASN A 368 -27.65 9.79 26.45
N PRO A 369 -26.66 9.73 25.53
CA PRO A 369 -26.42 8.54 24.71
C PRO A 369 -26.22 7.25 25.52
N ASN A 370 -25.72 7.35 26.75
CA ASN A 370 -25.45 6.19 27.60
C ASN A 370 -26.73 5.52 28.13
N GLU A 371 -27.84 6.24 28.25
CA GLU A 371 -29.11 5.71 28.75
C GLU A 371 -29.81 4.77 27.76
N GLN A 372 -29.53 4.89 26.46
CA GLN A 372 -30.13 4.03 25.43
C GLN A 372 -29.55 2.61 25.42
N SER A 373 -28.31 2.41 25.85
CA SER A 373 -27.67 1.08 25.88
C SER A 373 -28.42 0.08 26.77
N TRP A 374 -29.13 0.56 27.79
CA TRP A 374 -29.89 -0.28 28.72
C TRP A 374 -31.23 -0.78 28.18
N ARG A 375 -31.80 -0.11 27.15
CA ARG A 375 -33.11 -0.51 26.61
C ARG A 375 -33.02 -1.67 25.62
N GLN A 376 -31.98 -1.72 24.79
CA GLN A 376 -31.78 -2.84 23.86
C GLN A 376 -31.53 -4.18 24.56
N HIS A 377 -31.13 -4.18 25.83
CA HIS A 377 -30.90 -5.42 26.58
C HIS A 377 -32.12 -5.94 27.34
N ARG A 378 -33.17 -5.13 27.53
CA ARG A 378 -34.32 -5.50 28.37
C ARG A 378 -35.48 -6.12 27.58
N GLU A 379 -35.65 -5.76 26.32
CA GLU A 379 -36.73 -6.29 25.46
C GLU A 379 -36.48 -7.74 24.97
N ALA A 380 -35.32 -8.34 25.27
CA ALA A 380 -35.01 -9.71 24.85
C ALA A 380 -35.61 -10.81 25.76
N TYR A 381 -36.41 -10.48 26.78
CA TYR A 381 -36.85 -11.45 27.80
C TYR A 381 -38.35 -11.40 28.21
N GLU A 382 -39.25 -10.72 27.47
CA GLU A 382 -40.63 -10.50 27.93
C GLU A 382 -41.78 -10.98 27.01
N GLU A 383 -41.56 -11.93 26.07
CA GLU A 383 -42.60 -12.31 25.09
C GLU A 383 -43.07 -13.80 25.05
N ASP A 384 -42.75 -14.66 26.03
CA ASP A 384 -43.06 -16.11 25.94
C ASP A 384 -44.09 -16.69 26.95
N ASP A 385 -44.92 -15.88 27.62
CA ASP A 385 -45.91 -16.38 28.60
C ASP A 385 -47.36 -15.96 28.28
N GLU A 386 -48.01 -16.58 27.29
CA GLU A 386 -49.49 -16.67 27.23
C GLU A 386 -49.98 -17.72 26.20
N GLU A 387 -50.23 -18.97 26.64
CA GLU A 387 -51.45 -19.73 26.29
C GLU A 387 -51.50 -21.08 27.06
N PRO A 388 -52.59 -21.40 27.78
CA PRO A 388 -52.75 -22.70 28.42
C PRO A 388 -53.41 -23.70 27.45
N ARG A 389 -52.71 -24.77 27.08
CA ARG A 389 -53.32 -25.97 26.45
C ARG A 389 -53.11 -27.23 27.28
N ALA A 390 -54.24 -27.87 27.56
CA ALA A 390 -54.40 -29.07 28.36
C ALA A 390 -53.98 -30.37 27.64
N GLY A 391 -53.48 -31.35 28.40
CA GLY A 391 -53.32 -32.76 28.04
C GLY A 391 -52.08 -33.03 27.18
N VAL A 392 -51.19 -33.97 27.47
CA VAL A 392 -51.39 -35.35 27.91
C VAL A 392 -50.11 -35.83 28.62
N GLN A 393 -50.28 -36.58 29.71
CA GLN A 393 -49.22 -37.17 30.52
C GLN A 393 -48.99 -38.62 30.11
N CYS A 394 -47.75 -39.03 29.87
CA CYS A 394 -47.28 -40.42 29.99
C CYS A 394 -45.80 -40.41 30.42
N GLN A 395 -45.55 -40.90 31.64
CA GLN A 395 -44.23 -41.26 32.15
C GLN A 395 -43.77 -42.60 31.55
N THR A 396 -42.48 -42.72 31.30
CA THR A 396 -41.76 -43.99 31.39
C THR A 396 -40.46 -43.78 32.13
N ALA A 397 -40.07 -44.86 32.80
CA ALA A 397 -39.00 -45.06 33.78
C ALA A 397 -37.65 -44.39 33.51
#